data_AF-A0AAZ3RG55-F1
#
_entry.id   AF-A0AAZ3RG55-F1
#
_cell.length_a   1.000
_cell.length_b   1.000
_cell.length_c   1.000
_cell.angle_alpha   90.00
_cell.angle_beta   90.00
_cell.angle_gamma   90.00
#
_symmetry.space_group_name_H-M   'P 1'
#
loop_
_entity.id
_entity.type
_entity.pdbx_description
1 polymer ?
#
loop_
_entity_poly.entity_id
_entity_poly.type
_entity_poly.pdbx_seq_one_letter_code
_entity_poly.pdbx_strand_id
1 'polypeptide(L)'
;MMLMREKLLSFLFSVKQPDGSFVMHGGGGEVDISCQNWEGGLGGVPGIETHGGYTFCGTAAVVILGKEHMLDLKTLLRWVASRQMRFEGWFQGHCNKLVDGCYSFWQAGLLPLLHRALFKEGKTTETITVLP
;
A
#
# COMPACT_ATOMS: atom_id res chain seq x y z
N MET A 1 26.25 -15.38 -0.77
CA MET A 1 24.88 -15.79 -0.41
C MET A 1 24.08 -15.93 -1.70
N MET A 2 23.75 -17.15 -2.13
CA MET A 2 23.05 -17.40 -3.40
C MET A 2 21.60 -17.80 -3.11
N LEU A 3 20.65 -17.01 -3.62
CA LEU A 3 19.22 -17.27 -3.51
C LEU A 3 18.84 -18.49 -4.38
N MET A 4 18.22 -19.52 -3.79
CA MET A 4 17.72 -20.70 -4.50
C MET A 4 16.40 -20.39 -5.22
N ARG A 5 16.49 -19.87 -6.45
CA ARG A 5 15.35 -19.36 -7.23
C ARG A 5 14.23 -20.39 -7.43
N GLU A 6 14.56 -21.64 -7.77
CA GLU A 6 13.57 -22.69 -8.01
C GLU A 6 12.79 -23.05 -6.75
N LYS A 7 13.49 -23.19 -5.62
CA LYS A 7 12.85 -23.47 -4.33
C LYS A 7 11.99 -22.30 -3.85
N LEU A 8 12.44 -21.06 -4.07
CA LEU A 8 11.66 -19.87 -3.77
C LEU A 8 10.38 -19.82 -4.61
N LEU A 9 10.47 -20.10 -5.91
CA LEU A 9 9.29 -20.12 -6.78
C LEU A 9 8.32 -21.23 -6.37
N SER A 10 8.81 -22.42 -6.07
CA SER A 10 8.00 -23.52 -5.54
C SER A 10 7.29 -23.13 -4.24
N PHE A 11 7.96 -22.41 -3.35
CA PHE A 11 7.35 -21.90 -2.13
C PHE A 11 6.25 -20.89 -2.44
N LEU A 12 6.50 -19.89 -3.29
CA LEU A 12 5.49 -18.89 -3.67
C LEU A 12 4.24 -19.52 -4.30
N PHE A 13 4.40 -20.56 -5.12
CA PHE A 13 3.26 -21.32 -5.64
C PHE A 13 2.52 -22.10 -4.56
N SER A 14 3.24 -22.65 -3.57
CA SER A 14 2.62 -23.41 -2.47
C SER A 14 1.72 -22.56 -1.56
N VAL A 15 1.96 -21.24 -1.51
CA VAL A 15 1.17 -20.31 -0.69
C VAL A 15 0.13 -19.51 -1.47
N LYS A 16 0.08 -19.67 -2.80
CA LYS A 16 -0.89 -18.98 -3.67
C LYS A 16 -2.30 -19.55 -3.50
N GLN A 17 -3.28 -18.67 -3.35
CA GLN A 17 -4.70 -19.03 -3.25
C GLN A 17 -5.46 -18.87 -4.59
N PRO A 18 -6.62 -19.53 -4.77
CA PRO A 18 -7.44 -19.44 -5.99
C PRO A 18 -8.02 -18.04 -6.27
N ASP A 19 -8.30 -17.26 -5.23
CA ASP A 19 -8.82 -15.89 -5.32
C ASP A 19 -7.75 -14.85 -5.71
N GLY A 20 -6.49 -15.28 -5.85
CA GLY A 20 -5.36 -14.43 -6.19
C GLY A 20 -4.49 -14.03 -5.00
N SER A 21 -4.96 -14.23 -3.77
CA SER A 21 -4.23 -13.92 -2.54
C SER A 21 -3.08 -14.90 -2.25
N PHE A 22 -2.30 -14.60 -1.22
CA PHE A 22 -1.21 -15.44 -0.73
C PHE A 22 -1.31 -15.60 0.79
N VAL A 23 -1.13 -16.82 1.30
CA VAL A 23 -0.97 -17.06 2.74
C VAL A 23 0.48 -16.83 3.16
N MET A 24 0.70 -16.42 4.41
CA MET A 24 2.05 -16.12 4.90
C MET A 24 2.99 -17.35 4.97
N HIS A 25 2.47 -18.55 5.25
CA HIS A 25 3.27 -19.78 5.33
C HIS A 25 2.47 -21.04 5.01
N GLY A 26 3.18 -22.15 4.79
CA GLY A 26 2.57 -23.47 4.65
C GLY A 26 1.84 -23.87 5.93
N GLY A 27 0.61 -24.39 5.81
CA GLY A 27 -0.28 -24.70 6.94
C GLY A 27 -1.39 -23.67 7.20
N GLY A 28 -1.48 -22.62 6.39
CA GLY A 28 -2.44 -21.53 6.57
C GLY A 28 -1.86 -20.41 7.45
N GLY A 29 -2.48 -19.23 7.44
CA GLY A 29 -1.98 -18.06 8.15
C GLY A 29 -2.73 -16.79 7.74
N GLU A 30 -2.19 -15.63 8.10
CA GLU A 30 -2.72 -14.35 7.62
C GLU A 30 -2.73 -14.34 6.08
N VAL A 31 -3.81 -13.80 5.53
CA VAL A 31 -3.96 -13.53 4.11
C VAL A 31 -4.02 -12.02 3.96
N ASP A 32 -3.02 -11.44 3.33
CA ASP A 32 -3.04 -10.01 2.99
C ASP A 32 -3.67 -9.86 1.61
N ILE A 33 -4.92 -9.43 1.59
CA ILE A 33 -5.60 -8.94 0.40
C ILE A 33 -5.72 -7.43 0.58
N SER A 34 -4.69 -6.72 0.15
CA SER A 34 -4.69 -5.27 0.25
C SER A 34 -5.83 -4.70 -0.61
N CYS A 35 -6.89 -4.25 0.06
CA CYS A 35 -8.10 -3.73 -0.58
C CYS A 35 -8.32 -2.27 -0.21
N GLN A 36 -8.46 -1.43 -1.23
CA GLN A 36 -8.79 -0.03 -1.03
C GLN A 36 -10.23 0.09 -0.49
N ASN A 37 -10.42 0.91 0.54
CA ASN A 37 -11.74 1.16 1.12
C ASN A 37 -12.16 2.63 0.96
N TRP A 38 -13.30 3.00 1.55
CA TRP A 38 -13.89 4.34 1.44
C TRP A 38 -13.02 5.48 2.00
N GLU A 39 -12.07 5.20 2.89
CA GLU A 39 -11.12 6.21 3.38
C GLU A 39 -10.07 6.58 2.32
N GLY A 40 -9.84 5.71 1.33
CA GLY A 40 -8.86 5.88 0.25
C GLY A 40 -7.56 5.10 0.45
N GLY A 41 -7.22 4.71 1.68
CA GLY A 41 -6.13 3.77 1.97
C GLY A 41 -6.54 2.30 1.77
N LEU A 42 -5.62 1.37 2.04
CA LEU A 42 -5.89 -0.07 1.97
C LEU A 42 -5.86 -0.71 3.36
N GLY A 43 -6.76 -1.66 3.56
CA GLY A 43 -6.75 -2.60 4.70
C GLY A 43 -6.15 -3.95 4.29
N GLY A 44 -5.76 -4.76 5.27
CA GLY A 44 -5.18 -6.09 5.05
C GLY A 44 -6.16 -7.15 4.51
N VAL A 45 -7.47 -6.96 4.67
CA VAL A 45 -8.51 -7.75 3.99
C VAL A 45 -9.70 -6.85 3.63
N PRO A 46 -10.62 -7.27 2.74
CA PRO A 46 -11.77 -6.44 2.37
C PRO A 46 -12.60 -6.01 3.58
N GLY A 47 -12.93 -4.71 3.65
CA GLY A 47 -13.85 -4.15 4.63
C GLY A 47 -13.26 -3.74 5.98
N ILE A 48 -11.95 -3.93 6.21
CA ILE A 48 -11.31 -3.50 7.45
C ILE A 48 -10.74 -2.08 7.35
N GLU A 49 -10.39 -1.51 8.51
CA GLU A 49 -9.79 -0.17 8.64
C GLU A 49 -8.52 -0.04 7.79
N THR A 50 -8.33 1.15 7.22
CA THR A 50 -7.10 1.44 6.49
C THR A 50 -5.88 1.50 7.40
N HIS A 51 -4.75 0.99 6.92
CA HIS A 51 -3.51 0.98 7.70
C HIS A 51 -2.30 1.27 6.82
N GLY A 52 -1.37 2.07 7.31
CA GLY A 52 -0.17 2.48 6.56
C GLY A 52 0.65 1.30 6.03
N GLY A 53 0.82 0.25 6.84
CA GLY A 53 1.54 -0.96 6.42
C GLY A 53 0.88 -1.68 5.24
N TYR A 54 -0.40 -2.05 5.36
CA TYR A 54 -1.16 -2.70 4.29
C TYR A 54 -1.29 -1.81 3.05
N THR A 55 -1.46 -0.50 3.25
CA THR A 55 -1.50 0.48 2.16
C THR A 55 -0.20 0.48 1.37
N PHE A 56 0.95 0.49 2.04
CA PHE A 56 2.24 0.38 1.38
C PHE A 56 2.41 -0.95 0.66
N CYS A 57 2.15 -2.08 1.33
CA CYS A 57 2.30 -3.41 0.74
C CYS A 57 1.46 -3.56 -0.54
N GLY A 58 0.17 -3.20 -0.48
CA GLY A 58 -0.72 -3.26 -1.64
C GLY A 58 -0.33 -2.30 -2.76
N THR A 59 0.01 -1.05 -2.43
CA THR A 59 0.43 -0.06 -3.43
C THR A 59 1.73 -0.47 -4.12
N ALA A 60 2.72 -0.94 -3.36
CA ALA A 60 3.97 -1.44 -3.91
C ALA A 60 3.76 -2.68 -4.79
N ALA A 61 2.88 -3.60 -4.37
CA ALA A 61 2.54 -4.78 -5.16
C ALA A 61 1.92 -4.41 -6.52
N VAL A 62 0.94 -3.50 -6.56
CA VAL A 62 0.34 -3.09 -7.84
C VAL A 62 1.32 -2.30 -8.71
N VAL A 63 2.24 -1.54 -8.10
CA VAL A 63 3.34 -0.86 -8.83
C VAL A 63 4.29 -1.87 -9.47
N ILE A 64 4.68 -2.93 -8.75
CA ILE A 64 5.52 -4.02 -9.28
C ILE A 64 4.80 -4.74 -10.43
N LEU A 65 3.48 -4.95 -10.30
CA LEU A 65 2.66 -5.60 -11.32
C LEU A 65 2.28 -4.67 -12.49
N GLY A 66 2.57 -3.37 -12.41
CA GLY A 66 2.15 -2.38 -13.40
C GLY A 66 0.64 -2.21 -13.51
N LYS A 67 -0.10 -2.47 -12.41
CA LYS A 67 -1.57 -2.43 -12.32
C LYS A 67 -2.07 -1.28 -11.44
N GLU A 68 -1.38 -0.15 -11.46
CA GLU A 68 -1.70 1.00 -10.60
C GLU A 68 -3.11 1.55 -10.86
N HIS A 69 -3.64 1.39 -12.08
CA HIS A 69 -5.01 1.76 -12.49
C HIS A 69 -6.13 1.04 -11.71
N MET A 70 -5.80 -0.02 -10.95
CA MET A 70 -6.76 -0.71 -10.08
C MET A 70 -7.06 0.06 -8.79
N LEU A 71 -6.27 1.09 -8.46
CA LEU A 71 -6.45 1.95 -7.29
C LEU A 71 -6.98 3.32 -7.69
N ASP A 72 -7.86 3.89 -6.88
CA ASP A 72 -8.16 5.31 -6.93
C ASP A 72 -6.99 6.09 -6.30
N LEU A 73 -6.06 6.53 -7.15
CA LEU A 73 -4.87 7.25 -6.74
C LEU A 73 -5.17 8.61 -6.09
N LYS A 74 -6.33 9.21 -6.39
CA LYS A 74 -6.71 10.53 -5.86
C LYS A 74 -7.13 10.40 -4.40
N THR A 75 -7.99 9.44 -4.07
CA THR A 75 -8.39 9.19 -2.69
C THR A 75 -7.23 8.64 -1.86
N LEU A 76 -6.39 7.80 -2.44
CA LEU A 76 -5.17 7.32 -1.80
C LEU A 76 -4.19 8.45 -1.44
N LEU A 77 -3.93 9.38 -2.38
CA LEU A 77 -3.07 10.54 -2.13
C LEU A 77 -3.63 11.43 -1.02
N ARG A 78 -4.93 11.71 -1.05
CA ARG A 78 -5.59 12.48 0.03
C ARG A 78 -5.45 11.77 1.38
N TRP A 79 -5.69 10.46 1.40
CA TRP A 79 -5.60 9.65 2.61
C TRP A 79 -4.21 9.74 3.22
N VAL A 80 -3.15 9.44 2.45
CA VAL A 80 -1.77 9.44 2.98
C VAL A 80 -1.30 10.84 3.40
N ALA A 81 -1.66 11.89 2.66
CA ALA A 81 -1.32 13.26 3.04
C ALA A 81 -1.95 13.64 4.40
N SER A 82 -3.18 13.16 4.65
CA SER A 82 -3.87 13.35 5.93
C SER A 82 -3.36 12.46 7.07
N ARG A 83 -2.27 11.68 6.86
CA ARG A 83 -1.59 10.91 7.91
C ARG A 83 -0.42 11.66 8.53
N GLN A 84 0.06 12.73 7.91
CA GLN A 84 1.10 13.56 8.52
C GLN A 84 0.48 14.49 9.56
N MET A 85 0.96 14.37 10.81
CA MET A 85 0.42 15.12 11.92
C MET A 85 0.99 16.54 11.95
N ARG A 86 0.12 17.53 12.13
CA ARG A 86 0.50 18.95 12.05
C ARG A 86 1.42 19.41 13.17
N PHE A 87 1.26 18.84 14.37
CA PHE A 87 2.02 19.26 15.54
C PHE A 87 3.34 18.48 15.64
N GLU A 88 3.26 17.16 15.57
CA GLU A 88 4.41 16.27 15.71
C GLU A 88 5.28 16.23 14.44
N GLY A 89 4.70 16.50 13.26
CA GLY A 89 5.37 16.39 11.95
C GLY A 89 5.53 14.96 11.44
N TRP A 90 5.36 13.97 12.32
CA TRP A 90 5.44 12.53 12.03
C TRP A 90 4.12 11.97 11.50
N PHE A 91 4.16 10.72 11.05
CA PHE A 91 3.00 10.03 10.50
C PHE A 91 2.32 9.13 11.52
N GLN A 92 0.98 9.06 11.46
CA GLN A 92 0.18 8.03 12.14
C GLN A 92 -0.15 6.87 11.20
N GLY A 93 -0.35 5.67 11.75
CA GLY A 93 -0.65 4.47 10.97
C GLY A 93 -2.05 4.41 10.40
N HIS A 94 -3.02 4.92 11.16
CA HIS A 94 -4.44 4.96 10.81
C HIS A 94 -5.13 6.13 11.51
N CYS A 95 -6.37 6.44 11.12
CA CYS A 95 -7.11 7.60 11.61
C CYS A 95 -7.23 7.62 13.14
N ASN A 96 -7.02 8.78 13.75
CA ASN A 96 -7.21 9.02 15.20
C ASN A 96 -6.32 8.13 16.09
N LYS A 97 -5.06 7.94 15.70
CA LYS A 97 -4.07 7.20 16.48
C LYS A 97 -2.80 8.02 16.65
N LEU A 98 -1.94 7.53 17.53
CA LEU A 98 -0.68 8.20 17.81
C LEU A 98 0.27 8.09 16.61
N VAL A 99 1.17 9.07 16.52
CA VAL A 99 2.32 9.02 15.63
C VAL A 99 3.25 7.88 16.02
N ASP A 100 3.91 7.28 15.03
CA ASP A 100 4.97 6.30 15.23
C ASP A 100 6.04 6.48 14.14
N GLY A 101 7.31 6.44 14.55
CA GLY A 101 8.46 6.62 13.67
C GLY A 101 8.51 5.60 12.53
N CYS A 102 7.98 4.38 12.69
CA CYS A 102 7.97 3.39 11.61
C CYS A 102 7.10 3.82 10.41
N TYR A 103 6.08 4.65 10.63
CA TYR A 103 5.25 5.19 9.56
C TYR A 103 5.96 6.25 8.72
N SER A 104 7.15 6.71 9.12
CA SER A 104 8.01 7.50 8.25
C SER A 104 8.32 6.75 6.94
N PHE A 105 8.47 5.43 6.99
CA PHE A 105 8.61 4.62 5.78
C PHE A 105 7.26 4.21 5.22
N TRP A 106 6.39 3.59 6.02
CA TRP A 106 5.14 3.02 5.51
C TRP A 106 4.19 4.06 4.91
N GLN A 107 4.12 5.27 5.48
CA GLN A 107 3.27 6.35 4.93
C GLN A 107 4.04 7.19 3.91
N ALA A 108 5.19 7.76 4.27
CA ALA A 108 5.89 8.66 3.34
C ALA A 108 6.42 7.91 2.09
N GLY A 109 6.73 6.62 2.21
CA GLY A 109 7.12 5.75 1.10
C GLY A 109 6.03 5.56 0.04
N LEU A 110 4.76 5.84 0.36
CA LEU A 110 3.68 5.88 -0.64
C LEU A 110 3.82 7.07 -1.58
N LEU A 111 4.37 8.21 -1.14
CA LEU A 111 4.44 9.42 -1.96
C LEU A 111 5.31 9.23 -3.22
N PRO A 112 6.51 8.61 -3.16
CA PRO A 112 7.27 8.26 -4.37
C PRO A 112 6.54 7.27 -5.29
N LEU A 113 5.82 6.29 -4.73
CA LEU A 113 5.03 5.32 -5.51
C LEU A 113 3.89 6.02 -6.25
N LEU A 114 3.15 6.88 -5.56
CA LEU A 114 2.08 7.71 -6.11
C LEU A 114 2.59 8.69 -7.16
N HIS A 115 3.73 9.34 -6.89
CA HIS A 115 4.38 10.22 -7.85
C HIS A 115 4.67 9.48 -9.15
N ARG A 116 5.34 8.32 -9.10
CA ARG A 116 5.57 7.50 -10.28
C ARG A 116 4.27 7.12 -11.00
N ALA A 117 3.26 6.67 -10.25
CA ALA A 117 1.99 6.21 -10.82
C ALA A 117 1.24 7.34 -11.54
N LEU A 118 1.14 8.53 -10.92
CA LEU A 118 0.47 9.70 -11.50
C LEU A 118 1.18 10.24 -12.74
N PHE A 119 2.51 10.28 -12.73
CA PHE A 119 3.30 10.73 -13.87
C PHE A 119 3.22 9.75 -15.06
N LYS A 120 3.13 8.44 -14.78
CA LYS A 120 2.92 7.41 -15.82
C LYS A 120 1.58 7.57 -16.53
N GLU A 121 0.54 8.06 -15.85
CA GLU A 121 -0.78 8.33 -16.45
C GLU A 121 -0.82 9.61 -17.30
N GLY A 122 0.30 10.35 -17.44
CA GLY A 122 0.35 11.60 -18.19
C GLY A 122 -0.40 12.75 -17.52
N LYS A 123 -0.78 12.62 -16.24
CA LYS A 123 -1.38 13.70 -15.47
C LYS A 123 -0.29 14.68 -15.04
N THR A 124 -0.28 15.87 -15.64
CA THR A 124 0.65 16.95 -15.31
C THR A 124 0.43 17.49 -13.88
N THR A 125 1.51 18.03 -13.32
CA THR A 125 1.67 18.55 -11.96
C THR A 125 0.56 19.50 -11.49
N GLU A 126 -0.15 20.16 -12.43
CA GLU A 126 -1.26 21.08 -12.16
C GLU A 126 -2.47 20.41 -11.47
N THR A 127 -2.61 19.09 -11.56
CA THR A 127 -3.70 18.35 -10.88
C THR A 127 -3.37 18.02 -9.43
N ILE A 128 -2.09 18.06 -9.05
CA ILE A 128 -1.60 17.65 -7.72
C ILE A 128 -1.62 18.84 -6.74
N THR A 129 -1.48 20.08 -7.24
CA THR A 129 -1.46 21.31 -6.42
C THR A 129 -2.84 21.80 -5.97
N VAL A 130 -3.93 21.14 -6.37
CA VAL A 130 -5.33 21.47 -6.00
C VAL A 130 -5.95 20.50 -4.99
N LEU A 131 -5.15 19.65 -4.36
CA LEU A 131 -5.63 18.86 -3.22
C LEU A 131 -5.49 19.72 -1.94
N PRO A 132 -6.61 20.11 -1.30
CA PRO A 132 -6.60 20.92 -0.08
C PRO A 132 -5.96 20.20 1.11
#